data_AF-A0A9P7FKX4-F1
#
_entry.id   AF-A0A9P7FKX4-F1
#
_cell.length_a   1.000
_cell.length_b   1.000
_cell.length_c   1.000
_cell.angle_alpha   90.00
_cell.angle_beta   90.00
_cell.angle_gamma   90.00
#
_symmetry.space_group_name_H-M   'P 1'
#
loop_
_entity.id
_entity.type
_entity.pdbx_description
1 polymer ?
#
loop_
_entity_poly.entity_id
_entity_poly.type
_entity_poly.pdbx_seq_one_letter_code
_entity_poly.pdbx_strand_id
1 'polypeptide(L)'
;MDYLDSDEAAQHLHVTKRLYFKAFATTAFTLWTRNDELINLKMKDVQHRVSDYGQPYLNFRLVFRKTNKDHTKGQDYQIPADVQNSEVDCYTHMSTWLTYYQALSSRPLTGEDYVFPAIASTGQLKFGEATSRSGFELLMDSIVEQSGVLAGRNG
;
A
#
# COMPACT_ATOMS: atom_id res chain seq x y z
N MET A 1 7.04 12.15 2.38
CA MET A 1 6.72 11.08 3.36
C MET A 1 7.18 11.42 4.76
N ASP A 2 7.90 12.53 4.91
CA ASP A 2 8.79 12.81 6.05
C ASP A 2 8.07 12.84 7.39
N TYR A 3 6.82 13.33 7.40
CA TYR A 3 5.97 13.24 8.59
C TYR A 3 5.79 11.79 9.07
N LEU A 4 5.46 10.84 8.17
CA LEU A 4 5.25 9.44 8.55
C LEU A 4 6.54 8.75 9.03
N ASP A 5 7.70 9.30 8.68
CA ASP A 5 9.00 8.80 9.12
C ASP A 5 9.53 9.56 10.36
N SER A 6 8.83 10.58 10.84
CA SER A 6 9.24 11.40 11.97
C SER A 6 8.97 10.73 13.32
N ASP A 7 9.72 11.16 14.35
CA ASP A 7 9.49 10.77 15.73
C ASP A 7 8.12 11.22 16.24
N GLU A 8 7.63 12.36 15.75
CA GLU A 8 6.29 12.88 16.07
C GLU A 8 5.20 11.90 15.61
N ALA A 9 5.24 11.44 14.35
CA ALA A 9 4.27 10.45 13.90
C ALA A 9 4.43 9.13 14.65
N ALA A 10 5.65 8.74 15.03
CA ALA A 10 5.89 7.51 15.80
C ALA A 10 5.25 7.53 17.20
N GLN A 11 5.04 8.70 17.80
CA GLN A 11 4.39 8.84 19.12
C GLN A 11 2.90 8.54 19.09
N HIS A 12 2.23 8.73 17.94
CA HIS A 12 0.77 8.66 17.84
C HIS A 12 0.27 7.64 16.81
N LEU A 13 1.13 7.22 15.88
CA LEU A 13 0.78 6.34 14.78
C LEU A 13 1.67 5.09 14.77
N HIS A 14 1.04 3.94 15.07
CA HIS A 14 1.73 2.65 15.09
C HIS A 14 2.43 2.36 13.75
N VAL A 15 3.60 1.72 13.79
CA VAL A 15 4.41 1.42 12.60
C VAL A 15 3.63 0.66 11.52
N THR A 16 2.70 -0.22 11.91
CA THR A 16 1.77 -0.89 10.99
C THR A 16 1.00 0.10 10.12
N LYS A 17 0.37 1.11 10.72
CA LYS A 17 -0.44 2.11 10.01
C LYS A 17 0.43 2.97 9.10
N ARG A 18 1.63 3.33 9.56
CA ARG A 18 2.61 4.11 8.79
C ARG A 18 3.04 3.36 7.54
N LEU A 19 3.61 2.16 7.69
CA LEU A 19 4.06 1.34 6.55
C LEU A 19 2.91 0.98 5.60
N TYR A 20 1.75 0.63 6.16
CA TYR A 20 0.54 0.37 5.37
C TYR A 20 0.18 1.56 4.49
N PHE A 21 0.06 2.76 5.09
CA PHE A 21 -0.33 3.95 4.36
C PHE A 21 0.72 4.34 3.32
N LYS A 22 2.01 4.24 3.67
CA LYS A 22 3.11 4.51 2.73
C LYS A 22 2.99 3.64 1.48
N ALA A 23 2.92 2.32 1.67
CA ALA A 23 2.80 1.37 0.58
C ALA A 23 1.51 1.59 -0.23
N PHE A 24 0.37 1.83 0.42
CA PHE A 24 -0.90 2.07 -0.25
C PHE A 24 -0.84 3.34 -1.11
N ALA A 25 -0.43 4.47 -0.53
CA ALA A 25 -0.43 5.77 -1.19
C ALA A 25 0.56 5.81 -2.38
N THR A 26 1.77 5.27 -2.22
CA THR A 26 2.73 5.23 -3.33
C THR A 26 2.29 4.28 -4.43
N THR A 27 1.68 3.14 -4.09
CA THR A 27 1.16 2.22 -5.12
C THR A 27 0.01 2.84 -5.89
N ALA A 28 -0.92 3.51 -5.20
CA ALA A 28 -2.02 4.23 -5.83
C ALA A 28 -1.51 5.34 -6.76
N PHE A 29 -0.51 6.11 -6.30
CA PHE A 29 0.12 7.17 -7.09
C PHE A 29 0.85 6.64 -8.32
N THR A 30 1.70 5.61 -8.15
CA THR A 30 2.51 5.03 -9.24
C THR A 30 1.65 4.34 -10.29
N LEU A 31 0.64 3.56 -9.88
CA LEU A 31 -0.19 2.77 -10.79
C LEU A 31 -1.45 3.50 -11.29
N TRP A 32 -1.72 4.70 -10.77
CA TRP A 32 -2.95 5.46 -11.04
C TRP A 32 -4.21 4.61 -10.78
N THR A 33 -4.23 3.88 -9.66
CA THR A 33 -5.35 3.03 -9.27
C THR A 33 -6.35 3.78 -8.39
N ARG A 34 -7.59 3.28 -8.35
CA ARG A 34 -8.56 3.72 -7.33
C ARG A 34 -8.43 2.88 -6.07
N ASN A 35 -8.92 3.44 -4.96
CA ASN A 35 -9.00 2.75 -3.67
C ASN A 35 -9.63 1.36 -3.83
N ASP A 36 -10.79 1.25 -4.48
CA ASP A 36 -11.48 -0.04 -4.65
C ASP A 36 -10.66 -1.10 -5.42
N GLU A 37 -9.75 -0.68 -6.29
CA GLU A 37 -8.87 -1.59 -7.03
C GLU A 37 -7.74 -2.08 -6.11
N LEU A 38 -7.23 -1.21 -5.24
CA LEU A 38 -6.08 -1.49 -4.38
C LEU A 38 -6.47 -2.23 -3.08
N ILE A 39 -7.62 -1.92 -2.47
CA ILE A 39 -8.12 -2.62 -1.28
C ILE A 39 -8.43 -4.10 -1.55
N ASN A 40 -8.68 -4.45 -2.81
CA ASN A 40 -8.97 -5.82 -3.24
C ASN A 40 -7.73 -6.56 -3.77
N LEU A 41 -6.55 -5.92 -3.76
CA LEU A 41 -5.31 -6.50 -4.24
C LEU A 41 -4.88 -7.68 -3.35
N LYS A 42 -4.59 -8.83 -3.97
CA LYS A 42 -4.15 -10.03 -3.25
C LYS A 42 -2.67 -10.30 -3.45
N MET A 43 -2.07 -11.07 -2.55
CA MET A 43 -0.63 -11.37 -2.59
C MET A 43 -0.20 -12.04 -3.90
N LYS A 44 -1.07 -12.85 -4.54
CA LYS A 44 -0.78 -13.43 -5.86
C LYS A 44 -0.58 -12.39 -6.96
N ASP A 45 -1.17 -11.21 -6.79
CA ASP A 45 -1.15 -10.11 -7.74
C ASP A 45 0.09 -9.22 -7.57
N VAL A 46 0.92 -9.44 -6.54
CA VAL A 46 2.13 -8.66 -6.27
C VAL A 46 3.33 -9.59 -6.12
N GLN A 47 4.33 -9.46 -6.99
CA GLN A 47 5.47 -10.38 -7.01
C GLN A 47 6.79 -9.64 -7.21
N HIS A 48 7.78 -9.92 -6.35
CA HIS A 48 9.16 -9.56 -6.63
C HIS A 48 9.70 -10.37 -7.80
N ARG A 49 10.23 -9.68 -8.81
CA ARG A 49 10.82 -10.26 -10.01
C ARG A 49 12.12 -9.55 -10.37
N VAL A 50 12.85 -10.15 -11.30
CA VAL A 50 14.08 -9.61 -11.87
C VAL A 50 13.92 -9.59 -13.38
N SER A 51 14.32 -8.50 -14.03
CA SER A 51 14.28 -8.40 -15.49
C SER A 51 15.39 -9.23 -16.13
N ASP A 52 15.33 -9.42 -17.45
CA ASP A 52 16.39 -10.11 -18.21
C ASP A 52 17.76 -9.40 -18.11
N TYR A 53 17.76 -8.12 -17.71
CA TYR A 53 18.96 -7.33 -17.47
C TYR A 53 19.41 -7.31 -16.00
N GLY A 54 18.80 -8.14 -15.14
CA GLY A 54 19.15 -8.22 -13.73
C GLY A 54 18.55 -7.14 -12.83
N GLN A 55 17.63 -6.30 -13.34
CA GLN A 55 17.02 -5.23 -12.56
C GLN A 55 15.84 -5.75 -11.73
N PRO A 56 15.85 -5.64 -10.39
CA PRO A 56 14.71 -6.00 -9.55
C PRO A 56 13.52 -5.04 -9.77
N TYR A 57 12.30 -5.59 -9.73
CA TYR A 57 11.05 -4.85 -9.79
C TYR A 57 9.91 -5.59 -9.06
N LEU A 58 8.87 -4.86 -8.71
CA LEU A 58 7.59 -5.42 -8.29
C LEU A 58 6.67 -5.52 -9.50
N ASN A 59 6.17 -6.73 -9.77
CA ASN A 59 5.10 -6.94 -10.73
C ASN A 59 3.74 -6.81 -10.04
N PHE A 60 2.91 -5.88 -10.49
CA PHE A 60 1.51 -5.77 -10.07
C PHE A 60 0.59 -6.24 -11.18
N ARG A 61 -0.28 -7.21 -10.90
CA ARG A 61 -1.33 -7.65 -11.82
C ARG A 61 -2.68 -7.07 -11.42
N LEU A 62 -3.14 -6.07 -12.17
CA LEU A 62 -4.42 -5.41 -11.90
C LEU A 62 -5.52 -5.98 -12.82
N VAL A 63 -6.43 -6.78 -12.25
CA VAL A 63 -7.58 -7.38 -12.96
C VAL A 63 -8.78 -6.43 -13.00
N PHE A 64 -9.08 -5.80 -11.87
CA PHE A 64 -10.17 -4.83 -11.76
C PHE A 64 -9.64 -3.44 -12.08
N ARG A 65 -9.90 -2.97 -13.31
CA ARG A 65 -9.68 -1.57 -13.72
C ARG A 65 -11.00 -1.03 -14.24
N LYS A 66 -11.46 0.14 -13.78
CA LYS A 66 -12.71 0.76 -14.34
C LYS A 66 -12.64 1.04 -15.84
N THR A 67 -11.44 1.13 -16.41
CA THR A 67 -11.25 1.30 -17.85
C THR A 67 -11.33 -0.02 -18.63
N ASN A 68 -11.30 -1.17 -17.94
CA ASN A 68 -11.42 -2.47 -18.59
C ASN A 68 -12.89 -2.72 -18.96
N LYS A 69 -13.17 -2.81 -20.25
CA LYS A 69 -14.46 -3.35 -20.76
C LYS A 69 -14.61 -4.85 -20.50
N ASP A 70 -13.50 -5.54 -20.22
CA ASP A 70 -13.43 -6.97 -19.95
C ASP A 70 -12.81 -7.19 -18.57
N HIS A 71 -13.65 -7.62 -17.62
CA HIS A 71 -13.28 -7.80 -16.21
C HIS A 71 -12.40 -9.04 -15.98
N THR A 72 -12.08 -9.81 -17.04
CA THR A 72 -11.20 -10.97 -16.96
C THR A 72 -9.75 -10.65 -17.35
N LYS A 73 -9.51 -9.52 -18.02
CA LYS A 73 -8.18 -9.13 -18.50
C LYS A 73 -7.41 -8.33 -17.45
N GLY A 74 -6.44 -8.99 -16.84
CA GLY A 74 -5.41 -8.34 -16.02
C GLY A 74 -4.38 -7.58 -16.85
N GLN A 75 -3.91 -6.47 -16.32
CA GLN A 75 -2.73 -5.74 -16.82
C GLN A 75 -1.59 -5.88 -15.82
N ASP A 76 -0.41 -6.19 -16.32
CA ASP A 76 0.81 -6.29 -15.52
C ASP A 76 1.59 -4.97 -15.57
N TYR A 77 2.08 -4.53 -14.40
CA TYR A 77 2.89 -3.32 -14.22
C TYR A 77 4.20 -3.70 -13.57
N GLN A 78 5.31 -3.35 -14.20
CA GLN A 78 6.66 -3.62 -13.71
C GLN A 78 7.22 -2.35 -13.08
N ILE A 79 7.31 -2.33 -11.75
CA ILE A 79 7.68 -1.15 -10.98
C ILE A 79 9.06 -1.37 -10.35
N PRO A 80 10.14 -0.80 -10.94
CA PRO A 80 11.47 -0.83 -10.34
C PRO A 80 11.56 0.16 -9.16
N ALA A 81 12.67 0.09 -8.41
CA ALA A 81 12.99 1.08 -7.39
C ALA A 81 13.25 2.47 -7.99
N ASP A 82 12.67 3.50 -7.37
CA ASP A 82 12.95 4.90 -7.69
C ASP A 82 13.75 5.55 -6.55
N VAL A 83 15.06 5.33 -6.57
CA VAL A 83 15.99 5.84 -5.55
C VAL A 83 16.08 7.37 -5.56
N GLN A 84 15.78 8.01 -6.70
CA GLN A 84 15.85 9.46 -6.82
C GLN A 84 14.67 10.15 -6.13
N ASN A 85 13.49 9.50 -6.13
CA ASN A 85 12.27 10.00 -5.50
C ASN A 85 11.81 9.05 -4.39
N SER A 86 12.68 8.84 -3.40
CA SER A 86 12.48 7.85 -2.31
C SER A 86 11.16 8.01 -1.54
N GLU A 87 10.63 9.22 -1.48
CA GLU A 87 9.37 9.56 -0.84
C GLU A 87 8.14 9.01 -1.59
N VAL A 88 8.24 8.75 -2.89
CA VAL A 88 7.17 8.14 -3.70
C VAL A 88 7.56 6.78 -4.27
N ASP A 89 8.69 6.22 -3.84
CA ASP A 89 9.21 4.93 -4.30
C ASP A 89 8.31 3.76 -3.89
N CYS A 90 7.37 3.41 -4.78
CA CYS A 90 6.44 2.31 -4.59
C CYS A 90 7.15 0.97 -4.36
N TYR A 91 8.27 0.70 -5.03
CA TYR A 91 8.97 -0.57 -4.87
C TYR A 91 9.47 -0.73 -3.43
N THR A 92 10.14 0.29 -2.90
CA THR A 92 10.72 0.25 -1.56
C THR A 92 9.65 0.23 -0.47
N HIS A 93 8.63 1.09 -0.57
CA HIS A 93 7.56 1.15 0.44
C HIS A 93 6.72 -0.13 0.45
N MET A 94 6.35 -0.66 -0.72
CA MET A 94 5.62 -1.93 -0.80
C MET A 94 6.48 -3.10 -0.29
N SER A 95 7.75 -3.19 -0.68
CA SER A 95 8.65 -4.26 -0.21
C SER A 95 8.82 -4.25 1.32
N THR A 96 8.96 -3.06 1.89
CA THR A 96 9.04 -2.86 3.35
C THR A 96 7.76 -3.30 4.02
N TRP A 97 6.60 -2.89 3.48
CA TRP A 97 5.30 -3.31 3.98
C TRP A 97 5.11 -4.83 3.93
N LEU A 98 5.39 -5.48 2.80
CA LEU A 98 5.23 -6.93 2.65
C LEU A 98 6.13 -7.71 3.62
N THR A 99 7.37 -7.26 3.80
CA THR A 99 8.32 -7.86 4.77
C THR A 99 7.78 -7.74 6.20
N TYR A 100 7.33 -6.54 6.56
CA TYR A 100 6.75 -6.29 7.88
C TYR A 100 5.45 -7.09 8.10
N TYR A 101 4.58 -7.17 7.09
CA TYR A 101 3.32 -7.90 7.14
C TYR A 101 3.54 -9.40 7.30
N GLN A 102 4.52 -9.97 6.59
CA GLN A 102 4.93 -11.36 6.77
C GLN A 102 5.46 -11.62 8.18
N ALA A 103 6.20 -10.69 8.79
CA ALA A 103 6.71 -10.82 10.16
C ALA A 103 5.60 -10.73 11.22
N LEU A 104 4.52 -10.00 10.96
CA LEU A 104 3.34 -9.95 11.85
C LEU A 104 2.47 -11.20 11.76
N SER A 105 2.49 -11.90 10.63
CA SER A 105 1.69 -13.10 10.42
C SER A 105 2.32 -14.30 11.13
N SER A 106 1.53 -15.05 11.89
CA SER A 106 1.95 -16.32 12.49
C SER A 106 2.14 -17.45 11.48
N ARG A 107 1.77 -17.21 10.21
CA ARG A 107 1.90 -18.15 9.10
C ARG A 107 2.48 -17.49 7.85
N PRO A 108 3.03 -18.27 6.90
CA PRO A 108 3.32 -17.76 5.56
C PRO A 108 2.07 -17.14 4.93
N LEU A 109 2.26 -15.97 4.29
CA LEU A 109 1.23 -15.35 3.47
C LEU A 109 1.01 -16.21 2.22
N THR A 110 -0.26 -16.39 1.87
CA THR A 110 -0.71 -17.16 0.71
C THR A 110 -1.19 -16.21 -0.38
N GLY A 111 -1.28 -16.70 -1.61
CA GLY A 111 -1.72 -15.89 -2.75
C GLY A 111 -3.13 -15.29 -2.61
N GLU A 112 -3.97 -15.84 -1.74
CA GLU A 112 -5.35 -15.36 -1.51
C GLU A 112 -5.46 -14.30 -0.40
N ASP A 113 -4.39 -14.10 0.37
CA ASP A 113 -4.36 -13.04 1.38
C ASP A 113 -4.39 -11.67 0.72
N TYR A 114 -5.11 -10.73 1.33
CA TYR A 114 -5.09 -9.33 0.91
C TYR A 114 -3.73 -8.72 1.21
N VAL A 115 -3.20 -7.95 0.26
CA VAL A 115 -1.99 -7.12 0.46
C VAL A 115 -2.27 -6.06 1.52
N PHE A 116 -3.51 -5.56 1.54
CA PHE A 116 -3.98 -4.49 2.41
C PHE A 116 -5.18 -4.99 3.24
N PRO A 117 -4.93 -5.80 4.29
CA PRO A 117 -5.99 -6.31 5.16
C PRO A 117 -6.63 -5.19 5.97
N ALA A 118 -7.87 -5.39 6.42
CA ALA A 118 -8.56 -4.46 7.30
C ALA A 118 -7.78 -4.25 8.61
N ILE A 119 -7.84 -3.03 9.14
CA ILE A 119 -7.24 -2.68 10.42
C ILE A 119 -8.37 -2.58 11.45
N ALA A 120 -8.31 -3.39 12.51
CA ALA A 120 -9.24 -3.31 13.62
C ALA A 120 -9.10 -1.99 14.39
N SER A 121 -10.10 -1.61 15.18
CA SER A 121 -10.03 -0.43 16.05
C SER A 121 -8.86 -0.47 17.03
N THR A 122 -8.40 -1.67 17.41
CA THR A 122 -7.21 -1.91 18.24
C THR A 122 -5.89 -1.64 17.51
N GLY A 123 -5.92 -1.37 16.20
CA GLY A 123 -4.74 -1.23 15.36
C GLY A 123 -4.15 -2.54 14.83
N GLN A 124 -4.73 -3.68 15.20
CA GLN A 124 -4.31 -5.00 14.71
C GLN A 124 -4.86 -5.27 13.30
N LEU A 125 -4.09 -6.00 12.49
CA LEU A 125 -4.53 -6.44 11.17
C LEU A 125 -5.53 -7.60 11.31
N LYS A 126 -6.60 -7.53 10.54
CA LYS A 126 -7.56 -8.62 10.37
C LYS A 126 -7.21 -9.42 9.12
N PHE A 127 -6.42 -10.47 9.31
CA PHE A 127 -5.99 -11.34 8.22
C PHE A 127 -7.20 -11.96 7.49
N GLY A 128 -7.19 -11.92 6.15
CA GLY A 128 -8.26 -12.45 5.31
C GLY A 128 -9.48 -11.54 5.10
N GLU A 129 -9.54 -10.39 5.76
CA GLU A 129 -10.57 -9.36 5.53
C GLU A 129 -9.94 -8.21 4.71
N ALA A 130 -10.53 -7.86 3.56
CA ALA A 130 -10.12 -6.68 2.82
C ALA A 130 -10.42 -5.42 3.65
N THR A 131 -9.55 -4.41 3.58
CA THR A 131 -9.95 -3.10 4.12
C THR A 131 -11.15 -2.56 3.34
N SER A 132 -12.04 -1.83 4.02
CA SER A 132 -13.11 -1.11 3.32
C SER A 132 -12.59 0.24 2.82
N ARG A 133 -13.27 0.80 1.82
CA ARG A 133 -13.01 2.17 1.36
C ARG A 133 -13.08 3.17 2.52
N SER A 134 -14.12 3.10 3.34
CA SER A 134 -14.30 3.96 4.51
C SER A 134 -13.20 3.74 5.57
N GLY A 135 -12.75 2.50 5.75
CA GLY A 135 -11.65 2.19 6.68
C GLY A 135 -10.34 2.82 6.25
N PHE A 136 -10.05 2.82 4.95
CA PHE A 136 -8.89 3.52 4.40
C PHE A 136 -9.05 5.04 4.47
N GLU A 137 -10.21 5.59 4.12
CA GLU A 137 -10.49 7.03 4.20
C GLU A 137 -10.31 7.55 5.63
N LEU A 138 -10.81 6.84 6.65
CA LEU A 138 -10.59 7.19 8.06
C LEU A 138 -9.10 7.17 8.47
N LEU A 139 -8.33 6.21 7.97
CA LEU A 139 -6.88 6.17 8.20
C LEU A 139 -6.20 7.39 7.56
N MET A 140 -6.57 7.72 6.33
CA MET A 140 -6.03 8.86 5.60
C MET A 140 -6.38 10.18 6.32
N ASP A 141 -7.63 10.37 6.72
CA ASP A 141 -8.10 11.57 7.42
C ASP A 141 -7.32 11.78 8.72
N SER A 142 -7.12 10.71 9.50
CA SER A 142 -6.31 10.76 10.72
C SER A 142 -4.87 11.17 10.46
N ILE A 143 -4.24 10.71 9.37
CA ILE A 143 -2.87 11.08 9.01
C ILE A 143 -2.81 12.53 8.55
N VAL A 144 -3.77 12.96 7.73
CA VAL A 144 -3.86 14.32 7.21
C VAL A 144 -4.03 15.33 8.35
N GLU A 145 -4.94 15.05 9.28
CA GLU A 145 -5.17 15.87 10.47
C GLU A 145 -3.90 15.99 11.32
N GLN A 146 -3.27 14.87 11.66
CA GLN A 146 -2.09 14.87 12.54
C GLN A 146 -0.84 15.45 11.87
N SER A 147 -0.71 15.31 10.55
CA SER A 147 0.42 15.89 9.81
C SER A 147 0.36 17.41 9.66
N GLY A 148 -0.82 18.01 9.91
CA GLY A 148 -1.03 19.43 9.69
C GLY A 148 -0.90 19.87 8.23
N VAL A 149 -0.89 18.95 7.25
CA VAL A 149 -0.66 19.27 5.83
C VAL A 149 -1.72 20.20 5.23
N LEU A 150 -2.90 20.26 5.85
CA LEU A 150 -3.98 21.18 5.48
C LEU A 150 -4.04 22.45 6.35
N ALA A 151 -3.17 22.59 7.35
CA ALA A 151 -3.14 23.78 8.21
C ALA A 151 -2.88 25.03 7.36
N GLY A 152 -3.80 26.00 7.44
CA GLY A 152 -3.70 27.27 6.71
C GLY A 152 -4.22 27.25 5.26
N ARG A 153 -4.73 26.12 4.74
CA ARG A 153 -5.50 26.12 3.49
C ARG A 153 -6.93 26.56 3.77
N ASN A 154 -7.18 27.87 3.70
CA ASN A 154 -8.52 28.40 3.54
C ASN A 154 -8.97 28.09 2.10
N GLY A 155 -10.09 27.38 1.94
CA GLY A 155 -10.67 27.02 0.65
C GLY A 155 -11.06 28.22 -0.21
#